data_AF-A0A0Q6FC82-F1
#
_entry.id   AF-A0A0Q6FC82-F1
#
_cell.length_a   1.000
_cell.length_b   1.000
_cell.length_c   1.000
_cell.angle_alpha   90.00
_cell.angle_beta   90.00
_cell.angle_gamma   90.00
#
_symmetry.space_group_name_H-M   'P 1'
#
loop_
_entity.id
_entity.type
_entity.pdbx_description
1 polymer ?
#
loop_
_entity_poly.entity_id
_entity_poly.type
_entity_poly.pdbx_seq_one_letter_code
_entity_poly.pdbx_strand_id
1 'polypeptide(L)' 'MSATISSERAAILRAGAAAARQGVSRSANPHPIDCEDWINWMAGFDHQTVWLEQGRGPYDPFADGALVPA' A
#
# COMPACT_ATOMS: atom_id res chain seq x y z
N MET A 1 -3.05 20.22 -9.38
CA MET A 1 -2.08 20.32 -8.27
C MET A 1 -1.52 18.94 -8.04
N SER A 2 -0.29 18.64 -8.48
CA SER A 2 0.38 17.39 -8.09
C SER A 2 0.71 17.49 -6.61
N ALA A 3 -0.07 16.83 -5.77
CA ALA A 3 0.30 16.65 -4.37
C ALA A 3 1.53 15.74 -4.34
N THR A 4 2.70 16.32 -4.10
CA THR A 4 3.89 15.53 -3.76
C THR A 4 3.54 14.73 -2.51
N ILE A 5 3.41 13.42 -2.66
CA ILE A 5 3.16 12.55 -1.52
C ILE A 5 4.41 12.62 -0.64
N SER A 6 4.24 12.90 0.65
CA SER A 6 5.36 12.95 1.60
C SER A 6 6.06 11.59 1.63
N SER A 7 7.37 11.59 1.82
CA SER A 7 8.17 10.36 1.96
C SER A 7 7.64 9.46 3.07
N GLU A 8 7.07 10.05 4.12
CA GLU A 8 6.44 9.38 5.25
C GLU A 8 5.17 8.60 4.83
N ARG A 9 4.24 9.27 4.13
CA ARG A 9 3.05 8.60 3.60
C ARG A 9 3.41 7.46 2.65
N ALA A 10 4.44 7.65 1.83
CA ALA A 10 4.92 6.60 0.93
C ALA A 10 5.47 5.38 1.68
N ALA A 11 6.20 5.59 2.78
CA ALA A 11 6.70 4.51 3.62
C ALA A 11 5.55 3.72 4.27
N ILE A 12 4.52 4.39 4.75
CA ILE A 12 3.36 3.77 5.40
C ILE A 12 2.58 2.90 4.40
N LEU A 13 2.32 3.41 3.19
CA LEU A 13 1.68 2.63 2.11
C LEU A 13 2.48 1.37 1.78
N ARG A 14 3.82 1.48 1.67
CA ARG A 14 4.69 0.33 1.41
C ARG A 14 4.71 -0.68 2.55
N ALA A 15 4.62 -0.23 3.80
CA ALA A 15 4.54 -1.10 4.97
C ALA A 15 3.26 -1.95 4.95
N GLY A 16 2.11 -1.34 4.64
CA GLY A 16 0.85 -2.06 4.46
C GLY A 16 0.90 -3.08 3.32
N ALA A 17 1.43 -2.66 2.16
CA ALA A 17 1.64 -3.57 1.04
C ALA A 17 2.57 -4.74 1.41
N ALA A 18 3.66 -4.49 2.15
CA ALA A 18 4.55 -5.55 2.59
C ALA A 18 3.85 -6.56 3.52
N ALA A 19 3.01 -6.10 4.44
CA ALA A 19 2.26 -6.96 5.35
C ALA A 19 1.29 -7.89 4.59
N ALA A 20 0.58 -7.38 3.58
CA ALA A 20 -0.28 -8.21 2.73
C ALA A 20 0.51 -9.30 1.98
N ARG A 21 1.70 -8.97 1.43
CA ARG A 21 2.58 -9.98 0.80
C ARG A 21 3.05 -11.07 1.75
N GLN A 22 3.22 -10.72 3.02
CA GLN A 22 3.64 -11.66 4.06
C GLN A 22 2.48 -12.49 4.62
N GLY A 23 1.24 -12.27 4.15
CA GLY A 23 0.06 -12.97 4.65
C GLY A 23 -0.33 -12.57 6.08
N VAL A 24 0.10 -11.40 6.53
CA VAL A 24 -0.24 -10.88 7.86
C VAL A 24 -1.71 -10.47 7.90
N SER A 25 -2.39 -10.65 9.04
CA SER A 25 -3.76 -10.18 9.22
C SER A 25 -3.86 -8.66 9.07
N ARG A 26 -4.95 -8.19 8.45
CA ARG A 26 -5.34 -6.78 8.37
C ARG A 26 -5.37 -6.09 9.75
N SER A 27 -5.71 -6.83 10.80
CA SER A 27 -5.74 -6.33 12.19
C SER A 27 -4.37 -6.09 12.82
N ALA A 28 -3.27 -6.49 12.16
CA ALA A 28 -1.91 -6.26 12.62
C ALA A 28 -1.37 -4.87 12.22
N ASN A 29 -2.22 -4.00 11.66
CA ASN A 29 -1.88 -2.60 11.44
C ASN A 29 -1.41 -1.98 12.78
N PRO A 30 -0.19 -1.44 12.87
CA PRO A 30 0.37 -0.95 14.12
C PRO A 30 -0.16 0.44 14.54
N HIS A 31 -0.92 1.11 13.68
CA HIS A 31 -1.37 2.47 13.88
C HIS A 31 -2.73 2.53 14.62
N PRO A 32 -3.02 3.58 15.41
CA PRO A 32 -4.35 3.83 15.95
C PRO A 32 -5.41 3.92 14.84
N ILE A 33 -6.56 3.28 15.01
CA ILE A 33 -7.60 3.16 13.97
C ILE A 33 -8.15 4.52 13.47
N ASP A 34 -8.01 5.57 14.27
CA ASP A 34 -8.51 6.91 14.04
C ASP A 34 -7.46 7.87 13.44
N CYS A 35 -6.27 7.40 13.09
CA CYS A 35 -5.22 8.24 12.49
C CYS A 35 -5.03 8.05 10.98
N GLU A 36 -4.42 9.04 10.34
CA GLU A 36 -4.17 9.03 8.89
C GLU A 36 -3.21 7.89 8.48
N ASP A 37 -2.24 7.56 9.32
CA ASP A 37 -1.29 6.47 9.05
C ASP A 37 -1.99 5.12 8.99
N TRP A 38 -3.02 4.91 9.82
CA TRP A 38 -3.84 3.71 9.72
C TRP A 38 -4.50 3.64 8.35
N ILE A 39 -5.14 4.71 7.90
CA ILE A 39 -5.79 4.78 6.58
C ILE A 39 -4.79 4.49 5.46
N ASN A 40 -3.61 5.13 5.52
CA ASN A 40 -2.55 4.95 4.52
C ASN A 40 -2.00 3.53 4.51
N TRP A 41 -1.80 2.90 5.67
CA TRP A 41 -1.32 1.53 5.76
C TRP A 41 -2.36 0.56 5.18
N MET A 42 -3.63 0.75 5.52
CA MET A 42 -4.73 -0.08 5.02
C MET A 42 -4.89 0.03 3.51
N ALA A 43 -4.74 1.24 2.95
CA ALA A 43 -4.76 1.44 1.51
C ALA A 43 -3.66 0.63 0.81
N GLY A 44 -2.45 0.61 1.35
CA GLY A 44 -1.34 -0.19 0.82
C GLY A 44 -1.59 -1.70 0.91
N PHE A 45 -2.12 -2.15 2.05
CA PHE A 45 -2.48 -3.55 2.29
C PHE A 45 -3.55 -4.04 1.29
N ASP A 46 -4.61 -3.25 1.11
CA ASP A 46 -5.74 -3.60 0.25
C ASP A 46 -5.34 -3.65 -1.20
N HIS A 47 -4.60 -2.65 -1.68
CA HIS A 47 -4.09 -2.64 -3.04
C HIS A 47 -3.21 -3.84 -3.33
N GLN A 48 -2.28 -4.17 -2.42
CA GLN A 48 -1.43 -5.33 -2.62
C GLN A 48 -2.23 -6.64 -2.61
N THR A 49 -3.25 -6.76 -1.75
CA THR A 49 -4.12 -7.95 -1.70
C THR A 49 -4.79 -8.17 -3.06
N VAL A 50 -5.40 -7.12 -3.61
CA VAL A 50 -6.02 -7.15 -4.95
C VAL A 50 -5.00 -7.49 -6.04
N TRP A 51 -3.76 -6.99 -5.94
CA TRP A 51 -2.70 -7.34 -6.90
C TRP A 51 -2.34 -8.81 -6.86
N LEU A 52 -2.18 -9.39 -5.65
CA LEU A 52 -1.88 -10.81 -5.49
C LEU A 52 -3.02 -11.68 -6.03
N GLU A 53 -4.28 -11.31 -5.77
CA GLU A 53 -5.46 -12.00 -6.31
C GLU A 53 -5.49 -11.99 -7.84
N GLN A 54 -4.96 -10.94 -8.46
CA GLN A 54 -4.83 -10.81 -9.92
C GLN A 54 -3.55 -11.46 -10.48
N GLY A 55 -2.75 -12.15 -9.66
CA GLY A 55 -1.48 -12.74 -10.08
C GLY A 55 -0.41 -11.69 -10.44
N ARG A 56 -0.56 -10.45 -9.99
CA ARG A 56 0.41 -9.36 -10.17
C ARG A 56 1.49 -9.42 -9.09
N GLY A 57 2.62 -8.76 -9.38
CA GLY A 57 3.75 -8.65 -8.48
C GLY A 57 3.54 -7.65 -7.31
N PRO A 58 4.64 -7.05 -6.81
CA PRO A 58 4.57 -6.04 -5.77
C PRO A 58 3.85 -4.77 -6.24
N TYR A 59 2.91 -4.30 -5.43
CA TYR A 59 2.34 -2.96 -5.57
C TYR A 59 3.36 -1.91 -5.10
N ASP A 60 3.67 -0.94 -5.96
CA ASP A 60 4.37 0.30 -5.60
C ASP A 60 3.56 1.50 -6.12
N PRO A 61 2.89 2.27 -5.24
CA PRO A 61 2.10 3.43 -5.62
C PRO A 61 2.92 4.55 -6.29
N PHE A 62 4.24 4.48 -6.19
CA PHE A 62 5.17 5.54 -6.60
C PHE A 62 6.18 5.08 -7.64
N ALA A 63 6.08 3.84 -8.12
CA ALA A 63 6.83 3.44 -9.28
C ALA A 63 6.27 4.23 -10.47
N ASP A 64 7.07 5.15 -11.01
CA ASP A 64 6.75 6.09 -12.09
C ASP A 64 6.50 5.39 -13.46
N GLY A 65 5.95 4.17 -13.47
CA GLY A 65 6.03 3.28 -14.62
C GLY A 65 5.12 2.07 -14.59
N ALA A 66 3.87 2.21 -14.13
CA ALA A 66 2.80 1.29 -14.52
C ALA A 66 1.81 1.98 -15.46
N LEU A 67 2.33 2.68 -16.48
CA LEU A 67 1.61 2.75 -17.74
C LEU A 67 1.39 1.31 -18.21
N VAL A 68 0.11 0.95 -18.28
CA VAL A 68 -0.44 -0.29 -18.82
C VAL A 68 0.29 -0.73 -20.09
N PRO A 69 0.79 -1.97 -20.19
CA PRO A 69 1.00 -2.61 -21.48
C PRO A 69 -0.08 -3.66 -21.74
N ALA A 70 -1.03 -3.31 -22.60
CA ALA A 70 -1.55 -4.09 -23.72
C ALA A 70 -2.57 -3.26 -24.49
#